data_AF-A0AAV8H047-F1
#
_entry.id   AF-A0AAV8H047-F1
#
_cell.length_a   1.000
_cell.length_b   1.000
_cell.length_c   1.000
_cell.angle_alpha   90.00
_cell.angle_beta   90.00
_cell.angle_gamma   90.00
#
_symmetry.space_group_name_H-M   'P 1'
#
loop_
_entity.id
_entity.type
_entity.pdbx_description
1 polymer ?
#
loop_
_entity_poly.entity_id
_entity_poly.type
_entity_poly.pdbx_seq_one_letter_code
_entity_poly.pdbx_strand_id
1 'polypeptide(L)'
;MKLQDQDTGDWSLYREDLGGPIGGMTLLGWWPKSLFRALSDHAEVIQWTGSIIHAENERSPSMGSGHFAGELDGKAASFNDCFGFDENGNVYKGDYAALSYESDRNCYSVSEWYETKHAAGRHFFYGGPGGCSEKN
;
A
#
# COMPACT_ATOMS: atom_id res chain seq x y z
N MET A 1 0.76 -4.67 -11.51
CA MET A 1 1.91 -3.85 -11.98
C MET A 1 1.64 -3.35 -13.39
N LYS A 2 2.07 -2.13 -13.71
CA LYS A 2 1.99 -1.52 -15.04
C LYS A 2 3.43 -1.41 -15.60
N LEU A 3 3.69 -1.97 -16.79
CA LEU A 3 5.01 -1.93 -17.45
C LEU A 3 4.90 -1.19 -18.79
N GLN A 4 5.83 -0.28 -19.05
CA GLN A 4 5.86 0.50 -20.29
C GLN A 4 6.67 -0.25 -21.36
N ASP A 5 6.12 -0.32 -22.55
CA ASP A 5 6.86 -0.70 -23.74
C ASP A 5 7.74 0.47 -24.19
N GLN A 6 9.06 0.26 -24.30
CA GLN A 6 10.00 1.34 -24.57
C GLN A 6 9.96 1.86 -26.02
N ASP A 7 9.44 1.07 -26.96
CA ASP A 7 9.38 1.46 -28.37
C ASP A 7 8.15 2.30 -28.69
N THR A 8 7.00 1.94 -28.10
CA THR A 8 5.70 2.57 -28.35
C THR A 8 5.30 3.57 -27.26
N GLY A 9 5.75 3.32 -26.03
CA GLY A 9 5.31 3.98 -24.81
C GLY A 9 3.99 3.45 -24.27
N ASP A 10 3.41 2.43 -24.91
CA ASP A 10 2.16 1.82 -24.49
C ASP A 10 2.35 0.93 -23.26
N TRP A 11 1.25 0.57 -22.61
CA TRP A 11 1.29 0.01 -21.27
C TRP A 11 0.68 -1.38 -21.22
N SER A 12 1.38 -2.30 -20.57
CA SER A 12 0.85 -3.60 -20.16
C SER A 12 0.49 -3.60 -18.68
N LEU A 13 -0.68 -4.14 -18.33
CA LEU A 13 -1.07 -4.37 -16.94
C LEU A 13 -0.92 -5.85 -16.59
N TYR A 14 -0.21 -6.13 -15.52
CA TYR A 14 -0.02 -7.45 -14.97
C TYR A 14 -0.66 -7.56 -13.58
N ARG A 15 -1.20 -8.74 -13.28
CA ARG A 15 -1.63 -9.15 -11.94
C ARG A 15 -0.66 -10.19 -11.40
N GLU A 16 -0.29 -10.07 -10.14
CA GLU A 16 0.41 -11.14 -9.45
C GLU A 16 -0.60 -12.23 -9.08
N ASP A 17 -0.36 -13.46 -9.56
CA ASP A 17 -1.22 -14.59 -9.28
C ASP A 17 -0.58 -15.45 -8.19
N LEU A 18 -1.09 -15.29 -6.97
CA LEU A 18 -0.62 -15.98 -5.74
C LEU A 18 -0.74 -17.52 -5.79
N GLY A 19 -1.33 -18.09 -6.85
CA GLY A 19 -1.44 -19.54 -7.08
C GLY A 19 -0.56 -20.10 -8.21
N GLY A 20 0.23 -19.26 -8.87
CA GLY A 20 1.22 -19.68 -9.87
C GLY A 20 2.55 -20.10 -9.23
N PRO A 21 3.53 -20.59 -10.02
CA PRO A 21 4.90 -20.68 -9.53
C PRO A 21 5.32 -19.31 -8.97
N ILE A 22 6.05 -19.32 -7.86
CA ILE A 22 6.45 -18.11 -7.12
C ILE A 22 6.97 -17.05 -8.11
N GLY A 23 6.27 -15.90 -8.21
CA GLY A 23 6.58 -14.83 -9.18
C GLY A 23 5.77 -14.85 -10.49
N GLY A 24 4.70 -15.64 -10.59
CA GLY A 24 3.82 -15.67 -11.76
C GLY A 24 3.01 -14.39 -11.94
N MET A 25 3.36 -13.60 -12.97
CA MET A 25 2.61 -12.43 -13.41
C MET A 25 1.70 -12.77 -14.59
N THR A 26 0.40 -12.53 -14.45
CA THR A 26 -0.57 -12.68 -15.53
C THR A 26 -0.83 -11.35 -16.21
N LEU A 27 -0.58 -11.30 -17.52
CA LEU A 27 -0.94 -10.16 -18.34
C LEU A 27 -2.47 -10.02 -18.40
N LEU A 28 -3.00 -8.89 -17.93
CA LEU A 28 -4.40 -8.54 -17.96
C LEU A 28 -4.81 -7.79 -19.24
N GLY A 29 -3.87 -7.10 -19.90
CA GLY A 29 -4.16 -6.39 -21.14
C GLY A 29 -3.16 -5.30 -21.51
N TRP A 30 -3.48 -4.58 -22.59
CA TRP A 30 -2.69 -3.52 -23.19
C TRP A 30 -3.49 -2.22 -23.30
N TRP A 31 -2.85 -1.08 -23.01
CA TRP A 31 -3.47 0.25 -23.09
C TRP A 31 -2.54 1.26 -23.76
N PRO A 32 -3.03 2.02 -24.76
CA PRO A 32 -2.28 3.09 -25.39
C PRO A 32 -1.84 4.17 -24.40
N LYS A 33 -0.63 4.71 -24.57
CA LYS A 33 -0.10 5.78 -23.70
C LYS A 33 -0.98 7.03 -23.69
N SER A 34 -1.66 7.31 -24.79
CA SER A 34 -2.55 8.45 -24.97
C SER A 34 -3.77 8.45 -24.04
N LEU A 35 -4.11 7.30 -23.45
CA LEU A 35 -5.18 7.19 -22.47
C LEU A 35 -4.77 7.74 -21.10
N PHE A 36 -3.47 7.85 -20.82
CA PHE A 36 -2.94 8.32 -19.54
C PHE A 36 -2.43 9.75 -19.69
N ARG A 37 -3.11 10.70 -19.04
CA ARG A 37 -2.63 12.10 -18.93
C ARG A 37 -1.67 12.30 -17.76
N ALA A 38 -1.75 11.43 -16.75
CA ALA A 38 -0.85 11.32 -15.62
C ALA A 38 -0.34 9.86 -15.56
N LEU A 39 0.85 9.62 -15.00
CA LEU A 39 1.51 8.29 -14.99
C LEU A 39 1.80 7.74 -16.40
N SER A 40 1.95 8.62 -17.39
CA SER A 40 2.26 8.26 -18.79
C SER A 40 3.72 7.90 -19.02
N ASP A 41 4.58 8.20 -18.05
CA ASP A 41 6.02 7.93 -18.06
C ASP A 41 6.38 7.03 -16.87
N HIS A 42 6.20 7.51 -15.63
CA HIS A 42 6.41 6.71 -14.42
C HIS A 42 5.47 7.15 -13.29
N ALA A 43 5.49 6.40 -12.18
CA ALA A 43 4.84 6.83 -10.93
C ALA A 43 5.77 7.75 -10.14
N GLU A 44 5.35 9.01 -9.96
CA GLU A 44 6.11 9.99 -9.18
C GLU A 44 6.00 9.75 -7.67
N VAL A 45 4.84 9.23 -7.22
CA VAL A 45 4.54 8.96 -5.81
C VAL A 45 3.87 7.60 -5.67
N ILE A 46 4.35 6.80 -4.72
CA ILE A 46 3.73 5.55 -4.28
C ILE A 46 3.33 5.73 -2.82
N GLN A 47 2.07 5.42 -2.49
CA GLN A 47 1.54 5.54 -1.14
C GLN A 47 0.78 4.28 -0.74
N TRP A 48 1.01 3.83 0.49
CA TRP A 48 0.16 2.86 1.18
C TRP A 48 -0.72 3.63 2.15
N THR A 49 -2.04 3.54 1.97
CA THR A 49 -3.01 4.34 2.72
C THR A 49 -4.23 3.50 3.09
N GLY A 50 -5.01 4.01 4.05
CA GLY A 50 -6.27 3.46 4.49
C GLY A 50 -7.14 4.58 5.06
N SER A 51 -8.46 4.40 5.02
CA SER A 51 -9.40 5.36 5.60
C SER A 51 -10.49 4.64 6.37
N ILE A 52 -11.01 5.31 7.39
CA ILE A 52 -12.22 4.93 8.11
C ILE A 52 -13.21 6.05 7.91
N ILE A 53 -14.44 5.69 7.54
CA ILE A 53 -15.54 6.62 7.33
C ILE A 53 -16.68 6.18 8.25
N HIS A 54 -17.27 7.14 8.95
CA HIS A 54 -18.40 6.94 9.85
C HIS A 54 -19.31 8.17 9.81
N ALA A 55 -20.54 8.04 10.31
CA ALA A 55 -21.45 9.19 10.38
C ALA A 55 -21.06 10.15 11.53
N GLU A 56 -21.32 11.44 11.37
CA GLU A 56 -20.94 12.50 12.33
C GLU A 56 -21.42 12.26 13.76
N ASN A 57 -22.55 11.57 13.93
CA ASN A 57 -23.15 11.28 15.24
C ASN A 57 -22.87 9.85 15.75
N GLU A 58 -22.03 9.11 15.04
CA GLU A 58 -21.63 7.76 15.43
C GLU A 58 -20.19 7.77 15.96
N ARG A 59 -19.85 6.72 16.72
CA ARG A 59 -18.45 6.49 17.08
C ARG A 59 -17.77 5.79 15.92
N SER A 60 -16.54 6.20 15.64
CA SER A 60 -15.73 5.59 14.60
C SER A 60 -15.55 4.09 14.84
N PRO A 61 -15.61 3.23 13.80
CA PRO A 61 -15.41 1.79 13.95
C PRO A 61 -13.93 1.46 14.22
N SER A 62 -13.64 0.23 14.63
CA SER A 62 -12.25 -0.25 14.73
C SER A 62 -11.57 -0.31 13.36
N MET A 63 -10.25 -0.14 13.34
CA MET A 63 -9.42 -0.30 12.15
C MET A 63 -8.50 -1.53 12.31
N GLY A 64 -8.38 -2.32 11.25
CA GLY A 64 -7.55 -3.53 11.26
C GLY A 64 -8.10 -4.55 12.26
N SER A 65 -7.25 -4.98 13.20
CA SER A 65 -7.63 -5.91 14.27
C SER A 65 -8.25 -5.22 15.50
N GLY A 66 -8.37 -3.89 15.51
CA GLY A 66 -8.79 -3.12 16.67
C GLY A 66 -7.68 -2.85 17.70
N HIS A 67 -6.48 -3.38 17.48
CA HIS A 67 -5.30 -3.11 18.30
C HIS A 67 -4.47 -1.96 17.74
N PHE A 68 -3.78 -1.23 18.60
CA PHE A 68 -2.85 -0.19 18.17
C PHE A 68 -1.62 -0.80 17.50
N ALA A 69 -1.03 -0.09 16.55
CA ALA A 69 0.12 -0.54 15.76
C ALA A 69 1.33 -0.89 16.63
N GLY A 70 1.53 -0.19 17.75
CA GLY A 70 2.60 -0.47 18.71
C GLY A 70 2.43 -1.79 19.48
N GLU A 71 1.30 -2.49 19.33
CA GLU A 71 1.14 -3.84 19.87
C GLU A 71 1.75 -4.93 18.98
N LEU A 72 2.20 -4.58 17.76
CA LEU A 72 3.02 -5.40 16.86
C LEU A 72 2.41 -6.78 16.54
N ASP A 73 3.27 -7.72 16.17
CA ASP A 73 2.92 -9.07 15.74
C ASP A 73 2.04 -9.82 16.74
N GLY A 74 1.07 -10.55 16.18
CA GLY A 74 0.11 -11.34 16.96
C GLY A 74 -1.03 -10.53 17.56
N LYS A 75 -1.03 -9.20 17.38
CA LYS A 75 -2.11 -8.33 17.85
C LYS A 75 -2.53 -7.30 16.81
N ALA A 76 -1.62 -6.43 16.40
CA ALA A 76 -1.89 -5.39 15.42
C ALA A 76 -2.06 -5.99 14.01
N ALA A 77 -2.87 -5.35 13.18
CA ALA A 77 -2.91 -5.69 11.76
C ALA A 77 -1.65 -5.14 11.08
N SER A 78 -1.21 -5.80 10.01
CA SER A 78 -0.05 -5.37 9.22
C SER A 78 -0.35 -5.33 7.73
N PHE A 79 0.28 -4.38 7.05
CA PHE A 79 0.46 -4.40 5.61
C PHE A 79 1.85 -4.96 5.33
N ASN A 80 1.91 -6.13 4.69
CA ASN A 80 3.14 -6.85 4.42
C ASN A 80 3.56 -6.70 2.95
N ASP A 81 4.83 -6.97 2.67
CA ASP A 81 5.38 -7.02 1.32
C ASP A 81 5.08 -5.75 0.50
N CYS A 82 5.27 -4.59 1.12
CA CYS A 82 5.20 -3.30 0.48
C CYS A 82 6.50 -3.04 -0.29
N PHE A 83 6.44 -3.14 -1.60
CA PHE A 83 7.53 -2.82 -2.52
C PHE A 83 6.97 -2.28 -3.85
N GLY A 84 7.82 -1.60 -4.61
CA GLY A 84 7.57 -1.22 -5.98
C GLY A 84 8.41 -2.04 -6.95
N PHE A 85 8.27 -1.75 -8.24
CA PHE A 85 9.16 -2.26 -9.26
C PHE A 85 9.80 -1.10 -10.02
N ASP A 86 11.07 -1.24 -10.38
CA ASP A 86 11.73 -0.28 -11.26
C ASP A 86 11.34 -0.51 -12.73
N GLU A 87 11.83 0.36 -13.62
CA GLU A 87 11.61 0.28 -15.06
C GLU A 87 12.09 -1.03 -15.71
N ASN A 88 13.00 -1.74 -15.05
CA ASN A 88 13.56 -3.02 -15.49
C ASN A 88 12.79 -4.22 -14.90
N GLY A 89 11.74 -3.97 -14.12
CA GLY A 89 10.95 -5.00 -13.45
C GLY A 89 11.62 -5.61 -12.22
N ASN A 90 12.68 -4.99 -11.69
CA ASN A 90 13.29 -5.42 -10.43
C ASN A 90 12.51 -4.89 -9.24
N VAL A 91 12.47 -5.67 -8.15
CA VAL A 91 11.89 -5.23 -6.88
C VAL A 91 12.67 -4.03 -6.36
N TYR A 92 11.98 -2.91 -6.20
CA TYR A 92 12.48 -1.68 -5.61
C TYR A 92 11.82 -1.48 -4.24
N LYS A 93 12.62 -1.59 -3.19
CA LYS A 93 12.14 -1.48 -1.79
C LYS A 93 12.04 -0.05 -1.27
N GLY A 94 12.29 0.96 -2.12
CA GLY A 94 12.21 2.38 -1.78
C GLY A 94 13.12 2.81 -0.63
N ASP A 95 13.38 4.11 -0.55
CA ASP A 95 13.56 4.72 0.76
C ASP A 95 12.20 5.31 1.16
N TYR A 96 11.26 4.45 1.57
CA TYR A 96 9.93 4.88 2.03
C TYR A 96 9.99 5.60 3.38
N ALA A 97 11.08 6.32 3.68
CA ALA A 97 11.16 7.29 4.74
C ALA A 97 10.20 8.46 4.44
N ALA A 98 8.91 8.16 4.43
CA ALA A 98 7.84 9.09 4.17
C ALA A 98 6.81 8.86 5.29
N LEU A 99 7.08 9.54 6.40
CA LEU A 99 6.12 10.02 7.39
C LEU A 99 4.87 9.13 7.51
N SER A 100 4.92 8.15 8.40
CA SER A 100 3.70 7.50 8.88
C SER A 100 2.76 8.58 9.42
N TYR A 101 1.58 8.71 8.81
CA TYR A 101 0.60 9.72 9.15
C TYR A 101 -0.70 9.05 9.58
N GLU A 102 -1.20 9.46 10.74
CA GLU A 102 -2.57 9.19 11.16
C GLU A 102 -3.29 10.50 11.46
N SER A 103 -4.55 10.58 11.05
CA SER A 103 -5.41 11.74 11.29
C SER A 103 -5.85 11.86 12.75
N ASP A 104 -5.95 10.73 13.47
CA ASP A 104 -6.30 10.70 14.89
C ASP A 104 -5.54 9.64 15.70
N ARG A 105 -4.42 10.08 16.30
CA ARG A 105 -3.53 9.27 17.15
C ARG A 105 -4.19 8.65 18.38
N ASN A 106 -5.31 9.21 18.85
CA ASN A 106 -6.01 8.67 20.01
C ASN A 106 -6.85 7.44 19.65
N CYS A 107 -7.12 7.25 18.37
CA CYS A 107 -8.11 6.29 17.87
C CYS A 107 -7.46 5.23 17.00
N TYR A 108 -6.45 5.66 16.24
CA TYR A 108 -5.71 4.86 15.29
C TYR A 108 -4.24 5.24 15.34
N SER A 109 -3.39 4.31 14.95
CA SER A 109 -1.96 4.51 14.87
C SER A 109 -1.40 3.74 13.68
N VAL A 110 -0.34 4.25 13.09
CA VAL A 110 0.51 3.54 12.15
C VAL A 110 1.94 3.48 12.71
N SER A 111 2.60 2.33 12.57
CA SER A 111 3.97 2.17 13.05
C SER A 111 4.99 2.81 12.10
N GLU A 112 6.24 2.80 12.53
CA GLU A 112 7.36 2.91 11.59
C GLU A 112 7.41 1.70 10.63
N TRP A 113 8.24 1.81 9.60
CA TRP A 113 8.46 0.74 8.64
C TRP A 113 9.48 -0.27 9.15
N TYR A 114 9.17 -1.55 8.95
CA TYR A 114 10.01 -2.67 9.34
C TYR A 114 10.50 -3.44 8.10
N GLU A 115 11.72 -3.97 8.19
CA GLU A 115 12.32 -4.85 7.17
C GLU A 115 12.51 -6.25 7.71
N THR A 116 12.07 -7.25 6.93
CA THR A 116 12.28 -8.66 7.24
C THR A 116 13.23 -9.27 6.20
N LYS A 117 14.25 -10.00 6.66
CA LYS A 117 15.32 -10.56 5.80
C LYS A 117 14.83 -11.42 4.62
N HIS A 118 13.64 -12.00 4.74
CA HIS A 118 13.06 -12.89 3.72
C HIS A 118 11.82 -12.31 3.03
N ALA A 119 11.44 -11.07 3.32
CA ALA A 119 10.29 -10.43 2.68
C ALA A 119 10.70 -9.76 1.35
N ALA A 120 9.78 -9.78 0.39
CA ALA A 120 9.94 -9.10 -0.89
C ALA A 120 9.87 -7.58 -0.71
N GLY A 121 9.22 -7.09 0.35
CA GLY A 121 9.13 -5.67 0.69
C GLY A 121 9.32 -5.33 2.16
N ARG A 122 9.00 -4.08 2.50
CA ARG A 122 8.85 -3.61 3.89
C ARG A 122 7.45 -3.93 4.40
N HIS A 123 7.25 -3.82 5.70
CA HIS A 123 5.92 -3.90 6.30
C HIS A 123 5.74 -2.83 7.36
N PHE A 124 4.49 -2.56 7.71
CA PHE A 124 4.13 -1.71 8.84
C PHE A 124 2.87 -2.22 9.50
N PHE A 125 2.70 -1.89 10.77
CA PHE A 125 1.50 -2.18 11.55
C PHE A 125 0.57 -0.98 11.54
N TYR A 126 -0.72 -1.26 11.58
CA TYR A 126 -1.76 -0.25 11.64
C TYR A 126 -2.95 -0.78 12.44
N GLY A 127 -3.74 0.15 12.96
CA GLY A 127 -5.00 -0.18 13.58
C GLY A 127 -5.33 0.71 14.76
N GLY A 128 -6.42 0.35 15.42
CA GLY A 128 -6.87 0.95 16.66
C GLY A 128 -8.33 0.65 16.93
N PRO A 129 -8.78 0.80 18.19
CA PRO A 129 -10.08 0.34 18.62
C PRO A 129 -11.25 1.15 18.04
N GLY A 130 -10.98 2.32 17.46
CA GLY A 130 -12.02 3.28 17.11
C GLY A 130 -12.64 3.89 18.37
N GLY A 131 -13.93 4.20 18.33
CA GLY A 131 -14.63 4.79 19.46
C GLY A 131 -14.51 6.31 19.53
N CYS A 132 -13.99 6.95 18.48
CA CYS A 132 -13.78 8.39 18.46
C CYS A 132 -14.92 9.12 17.76
N SER A 133 -15.14 10.37 18.14
CA SER A 133 -16.05 11.28 17.44
C SER A 133 -15.24 12.13 16.49
N GLU A 134 -15.88 12.68 15.46
CA GLU A 134 -15.25 13.68 14.62
C GLU A 134 -14.71 14.84 15.48
N LYS A 135 -13.52 15.32 15.12
CA LYS A 135 -12.92 16.50 15.75
C LYS A 135 -13.43 17.74 15.01
N ASN A 136 -14.17 18.58 15.74
CA ASN A 136 -14.54 19.94 15.29
C ASN A 136 -13.30 20.80 15.02
#